data_AF-A0A0N5ACJ2-F1
#
_entry.id   AF-A0A0N5ACJ2-F1
#
_cell.length_a   1.000
_cell.length_b   1.000
_cell.length_c   1.000
_cell.angle_alpha   90.00
_cell.angle_beta   90.00
_cell.angle_gamma   90.00
#
_symmetry.space_group_name_H-M   'P 1'
#
loop_
_entity.id
_entity.type
_entity.pdbx_description
1 polymer ?
#
loop_
_entity_poly.entity_id
_entity_poly.type
_entity_poly.pdbx_seq_one_letter_code
_entity_poly.pdbx_strand_id
1 'polypeptide(L)'
;MIFYANAFDSRGEDGSAINGCTVHYMFWGENGTALVGQSEPDVTKPVGMQRGKSWVDYSIRNKIRIAPAIYEGTFKMDVDSKGKPVLKLVDVAYKSNVRMQAYKLDGLVVPGMLEETGEIPDTTTDPVTSVPKETDTDNASAT
;
A
#
# COMPACT_ATOMS: atom_id res chain seq x y z
N MET A 1 1.71 -4.14 -5.63
CA MET A 1 1.61 -2.90 -4.85
C MET A 1 1.58 -3.23 -3.37
N ILE A 2 2.48 -2.65 -2.57
CA ILE A 2 2.44 -2.71 -1.10
C ILE A 2 1.84 -1.40 -0.61
N PHE A 3 0.85 -1.48 0.27
CA PHE A 3 0.21 -0.30 0.86
C PHE A 3 0.41 -0.19 2.37
N TYR A 4 0.88 -1.26 3.01
CA TYR A 4 1.19 -1.25 4.43
C TYR A 4 2.29 -2.27 4.75
N ALA A 5 3.23 -1.86 5.59
CA ALA A 5 4.22 -2.74 6.18
C ALA A 5 4.55 -2.29 7.61
N ASN A 6 4.46 -3.19 8.57
CA ASN A 6 4.77 -2.90 9.97
C ASN A 6 5.60 -4.00 10.59
N ALA A 7 6.75 -3.60 11.16
CA ALA A 7 7.54 -4.48 12.00
C ALA A 7 6.84 -4.64 13.36
N PHE A 8 7.02 -5.81 13.97
CA PHE A 8 6.52 -6.06 15.30
C PHE A 8 7.44 -7.00 16.04
N ASP A 9 7.44 -6.83 17.35
CA ASP A 9 8.05 -7.73 18.32
C ASP A 9 6.92 -8.26 19.21
N SER A 10 6.82 -9.58 19.30
CA SER A 10 5.80 -10.29 20.07
C SER A 10 6.46 -11.40 20.88
N ARG A 11 5.69 -12.04 21.76
CA ARG A 11 6.08 -13.28 22.45
C ARG A 11 5.20 -14.43 22.00
N GLY A 12 5.82 -15.57 21.74
CA GLY A 12 5.13 -16.84 21.52
C GLY A 12 4.48 -17.36 22.79
N GLU A 13 3.58 -18.32 22.65
CA GLU A 13 2.91 -18.99 23.77
C GLU A 13 3.89 -19.73 24.69
N ASP A 14 5.04 -20.13 24.14
CA ASP A 14 6.17 -20.75 24.85
C ASP A 14 7.13 -19.72 25.49
N GLY A 15 6.83 -18.42 25.39
CA GLY A 15 7.67 -17.35 25.89
C GLY A 15 8.84 -16.96 24.99
N SER A 16 8.99 -17.61 23.82
CA SER A 16 10.00 -17.24 22.83
C SER A 16 9.74 -15.83 22.26
N ALA A 17 10.79 -15.08 21.94
CA ALA A 17 10.64 -13.81 21.25
C ALA A 17 10.35 -14.07 19.77
N ILE A 18 9.26 -13.49 19.26
CA ILE A 18 8.89 -13.56 17.85
C ILE A 18 8.97 -12.16 17.28
N ASN A 19 9.90 -11.92 16.37
CA ASN A 19 9.97 -10.68 15.61
C ASN A 19 9.58 -10.95 14.15
N GLY A 20 9.03 -9.94 13.49
CA GLY A 20 8.73 -10.05 12.08
C GLY A 20 8.14 -8.78 11.50
N CYS A 21 7.73 -8.85 10.23
CA CYS A 21 7.06 -7.77 9.55
C CYS A 21 5.75 -8.29 8.93
N THR A 22 4.66 -7.57 9.19
CA THR A 22 3.40 -7.78 8.47
C THR A 22 3.40 -6.91 7.24
N VAL A 23 3.19 -7.51 6.07
CA VAL A 23 3.09 -6.80 4.78
C VAL A 23 1.70 -7.04 4.19
N HIS A 24 1.04 -5.95 3.80
CA HIS A 24 -0.21 -6.00 3.06
C HIS A 24 0.02 -5.53 1.62
N TYR A 25 -0.43 -6.34 0.68
CA TYR A 25 -0.18 -6.11 -0.74
C TYR A 25 -1.37 -6.51 -1.61
N MET A 26 -1.40 -5.93 -2.80
CA MET A 26 -2.23 -6.36 -3.92
C MET A 26 -1.28 -6.68 -5.07
N PHE A 27 -1.63 -7.69 -5.86
CA PHE A 27 -0.95 -7.89 -7.14
C PHE A 27 -1.31 -6.74 -8.09
N TRP A 28 -0.35 -6.33 -8.90
CA TRP A 28 -0.49 -5.22 -9.84
C TRP A 28 0.28 -5.56 -11.11
N GLY A 29 -0.36 -5.39 -12.26
CA GLY A 29 0.26 -5.58 -13.59
C GLY A 29 -0.12 -6.90 -14.29
N GLU A 30 0.64 -7.20 -15.34
CA GLU A 30 0.32 -8.19 -16.39
C GLU A 30 0.36 -9.65 -15.91
N ASN A 31 1.11 -9.96 -14.84
CA ASN A 31 1.31 -11.33 -14.34
C ASN A 31 0.64 -11.62 -12.99
N GLY A 32 -0.55 -11.06 -12.70
CA GLY A 32 -1.32 -11.58 -11.56
C GLY A 32 -2.45 -10.75 -10.99
N THR A 33 -3.29 -10.15 -11.83
CA THR A 33 -4.51 -9.36 -11.53
C THR A 33 -4.24 -7.85 -11.48
N ALA A 34 -4.61 -7.18 -12.56
CA ALA A 34 -4.89 -5.75 -12.53
C ALA A 34 -5.95 -5.48 -11.44
N LEU A 35 -5.98 -4.28 -10.87
CA LEU A 35 -7.17 -3.78 -10.17
C LEU A 35 -8.28 -3.62 -11.23
N VAL A 36 -8.82 -4.73 -11.74
CA VAL A 36 -9.97 -4.73 -12.63
C VAL A 36 -11.13 -4.29 -11.76
N GLY A 37 -11.74 -3.16 -12.09
CA GLY A 37 -12.89 -2.64 -11.38
C GLY A 37 -14.02 -3.67 -11.42
N GLN A 38 -14.22 -4.40 -10.33
CA GLN A 38 -15.40 -5.24 -10.18
C GLN A 38 -16.55 -4.33 -9.80
N SER A 39 -17.45 -4.12 -10.76
CA SER A 39 -18.65 -3.32 -10.60
C SER A 39 -19.84 -4.26 -10.75
N GLU A 40 -20.15 -5.03 -9.71
CA GLU A 40 -21.43 -5.77 -9.67
C GLU A 40 -22.43 -4.98 -8.82
N PRO A 41 -23.64 -4.69 -9.36
CA PRO A 41 -24.70 -4.00 -8.61
C PRO A 41 -25.39 -4.91 -7.58
N ASP A 42 -24.98 -6.19 -7.49
CA ASP A 42 -25.53 -7.17 -6.57
C ASP A 42 -24.93 -7.03 -5.17
N VAL A 43 -25.67 -6.38 -4.29
CA VAL A 43 -25.29 -6.14 -2.89
C VAL A 43 -25.18 -7.42 -2.05
N THR A 44 -25.63 -8.57 -2.55
CA THR A 44 -25.53 -9.85 -1.84
C THR A 44 -24.18 -10.53 -2.07
N LYS A 45 -23.37 -10.02 -3.00
CA LYS A 45 -22.07 -10.58 -3.36
C LYS A 45 -20.91 -9.70 -2.88
N PRO A 46 -19.72 -10.28 -2.67
CA PRO A 46 -18.50 -9.51 -2.45
C PRO A 46 -18.17 -8.65 -3.67
N VAL A 47 -17.77 -7.40 -3.43
CA VAL A 47 -17.30 -6.45 -4.46
C VAL A 47 -15.85 -6.08 -4.18
N GLY A 48 -15.02 -6.02 -5.24
CA GLY A 48 -13.62 -5.59 -5.17
C GLY A 48 -12.61 -6.72 -4.97
N MET A 49 -11.38 -6.36 -4.56
CA MET A 49 -10.28 -7.33 -4.39
C MET A 49 -9.86 -7.44 -2.93
N GLN A 50 -9.69 -8.68 -2.46
CA GLN A 50 -9.08 -8.95 -1.16
C GLN A 50 -7.57 -8.72 -1.21
N ARG A 51 -7.04 -8.05 -0.20
CA ARG A 51 -5.59 -7.89 -0.04
C ARG A 51 -4.94 -9.21 0.35
N GLY A 52 -3.73 -9.43 -0.16
CA GLY A 52 -2.79 -10.37 0.43
C GLY A 52 -2.26 -9.82 1.76
N LYS A 53 -2.09 -10.72 2.74
CA LYS A 53 -1.39 -10.46 3.99
C LYS A 53 -0.32 -11.52 4.16
N SER A 54 0.93 -11.11 4.33
CA SER A 54 2.02 -12.02 4.64
C SER A 54 2.74 -11.59 5.90
N TRP A 55 3.15 -12.59 6.66
CA TRP A 55 4.19 -12.46 7.67
C TRP A 55 5.52 -12.78 7.01
N VAL A 56 6.48 -11.88 7.15
CA VAL A 56 7.81 -12.01 6.58
C VAL A 56 8.85 -11.72 7.64
N ASP A 57 10.09 -12.12 7.36
CA ASP A 57 11.23 -11.83 8.22
C ASP A 57 11.34 -10.32 8.50
N TYR A 58 11.78 -9.99 9.71
CA TYR A 58 11.93 -8.61 10.16
C TYR A 58 12.79 -7.77 9.20
N SER A 59 13.83 -8.37 8.60
CA SER A 59 14.75 -7.69 7.67
C SER A 59 14.07 -7.12 6.43
N ILE A 60 12.94 -7.69 5.99
CA ILE A 60 12.17 -7.19 4.84
C ILE A 60 11.67 -5.76 5.07
N ARG A 61 11.44 -5.35 6.33
CA ARG A 61 11.04 -3.98 6.64
C ARG A 61 12.07 -2.94 6.19
N ASN A 62 13.35 -3.30 6.10
CA ASN A 62 14.41 -2.43 5.59
C ASN A 62 14.32 -2.19 4.08
N LYS A 63 13.68 -3.10 3.33
CA LYS A 63 13.45 -2.94 1.88
C LYS A 63 12.18 -2.14 1.59
N ILE A 64 11.18 -2.22 2.48
CA ILE A 64 9.91 -1.48 2.34
C ILE A 64 10.00 -0.15 3.09
N ARG A 65 10.63 0.86 2.47
CA ARG A 65 10.82 2.18 3.09
C ARG A 65 9.61 3.10 2.92
N ILE A 66 8.87 2.94 1.83
CA ILE A 66 7.77 3.81 1.42
C ILE A 66 6.57 2.94 1.06
N ALA A 67 5.37 3.34 1.51
CA ALA A 67 4.11 2.76 1.08
C ALA A 67 3.02 3.86 1.11
N PRO A 68 2.05 3.87 0.18
CA PRO A 68 1.87 2.91 -0.91
C PRO A 68 2.89 3.07 -2.05
N ALA A 69 3.41 1.94 -2.54
CA ALA A 69 4.35 1.90 -3.66
C ALA A 69 4.31 0.54 -4.39
N ILE A 70 4.85 0.50 -5.62
CA ILE A 70 5.05 -0.74 -6.36
C ILE A 70 6.38 -1.35 -5.96
N TYR A 71 6.30 -2.63 -5.61
CA TYR A 71 7.43 -3.51 -5.37
C TYR A 71 7.29 -4.72 -6.29
N GLU A 72 8.42 -5.22 -6.76
CA GLU A 72 8.51 -6.56 -7.32
C GLU A 72 8.63 -7.54 -6.15
N GLY A 73 7.66 -8.45 -6.02
CA GLY A 73 7.60 -9.42 -4.94
C GLY A 73 8.06 -10.80 -5.42
N THR A 74 8.94 -11.43 -4.65
CA THR A 74 9.30 -12.84 -4.83
C THR A 74 8.43 -13.69 -3.91
N PHE A 75 7.77 -14.70 -4.47
CA PHE A 75 6.88 -15.58 -3.74
C PHE A 75 7.35 -17.02 -3.79
N LYS A 76 7.08 -17.77 -2.72
CA LYS A 76 7.34 -19.19 -2.60
C LYS A 76 6.07 -19.92 -2.19
N MET A 77 5.80 -21.06 -2.83
CA MET A 77 4.78 -21.99 -2.37
C MET A 77 5.28 -22.73 -1.14
N ASP A 78 4.46 -22.79 -0.11
CA ASP A 78 4.75 -23.49 1.14
C ASP A 78 3.51 -24.24 1.61
N VAL A 79 3.66 -25.08 2.63
CA VAL A 79 2.56 -25.79 3.27
C VAL A 79 2.43 -25.28 4.70
N ASP A 80 1.24 -24.85 5.09
CA ASP A 80 1.01 -24.37 6.46
C ASP A 80 0.93 -25.52 7.47
N SER A 81 0.79 -25.19 8.76
CA SER A 81 0.69 -26.19 9.84
C SER A 81 -0.54 -27.09 9.74
N LYS A 82 -1.50 -26.77 8.85
CA LYS A 82 -2.71 -27.53 8.58
C LYS A 82 -2.62 -28.32 7.27
N GLY A 83 -1.47 -28.37 6.62
CA GLY A 83 -1.28 -29.10 5.38
C GLY A 83 -1.81 -28.36 4.14
N LYS A 84 -2.24 -27.09 4.26
CA LYS A 84 -2.78 -26.33 3.14
C LYS A 84 -1.65 -25.64 2.37
N PRO A 85 -1.65 -25.68 1.03
CA PRO A 85 -0.73 -24.88 0.24
C PRO A 85 -1.01 -23.40 0.44
N VAL A 86 0.03 -22.64 0.76
CA VAL A 86 0.01 -21.19 0.96
C VAL A 86 1.08 -20.53 0.12
N LEU A 87 0.75 -19.38 -0.47
CA LEU A 87 1.72 -18.55 -1.18
C LEU A 87 2.32 -17.54 -0.18
N LYS A 88 3.62 -17.64 0.07
CA LYS A 88 4.35 -16.76 1.00
C LYS A 88 5.19 -15.75 0.23
N LEU A 89 5.05 -14.47 0.58
CA LEU A 89 6.01 -13.45 0.17
C LEU A 89 7.34 -13.70 0.90
N VAL A 90 8.44 -13.78 0.17
CA VAL A 90 9.77 -14.05 0.75
C VAL A 90 10.77 -12.93 0.51
N ASP A 91 10.58 -12.14 -0.55
CA ASP A 91 11.41 -10.97 -0.80
C ASP A 91 10.66 -9.89 -1.58
N VAL A 92 11.18 -8.66 -1.53
CA VAL A 92 10.66 -7.49 -2.24
C VAL A 92 11.80 -6.62 -2.76
N ALA A 93 11.61 -6.03 -3.95
CA ALA A 93 12.45 -4.98 -4.50
C ALA A 93 11.59 -3.76 -4.85
N TYR A 94 12.02 -2.57 -4.41
CA TYR A 94 11.31 -1.33 -4.74
C TYR A 94 11.35 -1.09 -6.25
N LYS A 95 10.20 -0.75 -6.85
CA LYS A 95 10.06 -0.52 -8.29
C LYS A 95 9.66 0.91 -8.61
N SER A 96 8.61 1.43 -7.98
CA SER A 96 8.16 2.81 -8.23
C SER A 96 7.21 3.33 -7.15
N ASN A 97 7.10 4.66 -7.04
CA ASN A 97 6.00 5.29 -6.31
C ASN A 97 4.66 5.07 -7.04
N VAL A 98 3.56 5.27 -6.33
CA VAL A 98 2.19 5.24 -6.87
C VAL A 98 1.52 6.57 -6.58
N ARG A 99 0.80 7.11 -7.57
CA ARG A 99 -0.13 8.22 -7.39
C ARG A 99 -1.56 7.69 -7.52
N MET A 100 -2.37 7.86 -6.48
CA MET A 100 -3.79 7.57 -6.54
C MET A 100 -4.53 8.84 -6.91
N GLN A 101 -5.31 8.81 -7.97
CA GLN A 101 -6.12 9.94 -8.42
C GLN A 101 -7.57 9.49 -8.46
N ALA A 102 -8.44 10.26 -7.79
CA ALA A 102 -9.87 10.08 -7.92
C ALA A 102 -10.28 10.36 -9.37
N TYR A 103 -11.18 9.55 -9.91
CA TYR A 103 -11.80 9.80 -11.21
C TYR A 103 -13.30 9.56 -11.08
N LYS A 104 -14.11 10.35 -11.79
CA LYS A 104 -15.55 10.13 -11.91
C LYS A 104 -15.82 9.27 -13.13
N LEU A 105 -16.72 8.30 -12.98
CA LEU A 105 -17.21 7.51 -14.09
C LEU A 105 -18.52 8.13 -14.57
N ASP A 106 -18.52 8.62 -15.80
CA ASP A 106 -19.71 9.26 -16.38
C ASP A 106 -20.90 8.29 -16.40
N GLY A 107 -22.04 8.77 -15.91
CA GLY A 107 -23.27 7.97 -15.83
C GLY A 107 -23.33 6.97 -14.67
N LEU A 108 -22.29 6.85 -13.84
CA LEU A 108 -22.36 6.04 -12.62
C LEU A 108 -23.20 6.76 -11.56
N VAL A 109 -24.30 6.14 -11.15
CA VAL A 109 -25.14 6.60 -10.05
C VAL A 109 -25.21 5.48 -9.01
N VAL A 110 -24.65 5.73 -7.83
CA VAL A 110 -24.70 4.80 -6.69
C VAL A 110 -25.67 5.36 -5.65
N PRO A 111 -26.60 4.56 -5.09
CA PRO A 111 -27.44 5.01 -3.99
C PRO A 111 -26.61 5.60 -2.84
N GLY A 112 -26.90 6.85 -2.46
CA GLY A 112 -26.17 7.57 -1.40
C GLY A 112 -24.87 8.24 -1.86
N MET A 113 -24.58 8.31 -3.16
CA MET A 113 -23.46 9.08 -3.71
C MET A 113 -23.62 10.57 -3.35
N LEU A 114 -22.54 11.17 -2.82
CA LEU A 114 -22.50 12.59 -2.50
C LEU A 114 -22.20 13.41 -3.77
N GLU A 115 -22.92 14.51 -3.94
CA GLU A 115 -22.59 15.54 -4.92
C GLU A 115 -21.37 16.33 -4.42
N GLU A 116 -20.36 16.53 -5.26
CA GLU A 116 -19.21 17.35 -4.90
C GLU A 116 -19.62 18.81 -4.77
N THR A 117 -19.64 19.31 -3.53
CA THR A 117 -19.86 20.71 -3.20
C THR A 117 -18.53 21.41 -3.00
N GLY A 118 -17.79 21.61 -4.10
CA GLY A 118 -16.66 22.56 -4.17
C GLY A 118 -15.33 22.12 -3.53
N GLU A 119 -14.25 22.53 -4.18
CA GLU A 119 -12.81 22.38 -3.86
C GLU A 119 -12.27 20.94 -3.76
N ILE A 120 -11.68 20.48 -4.87
CA ILE A 120 -10.76 19.35 -4.90
C ILE A 120 -9.54 19.75 -4.05
N PRO A 121 -9.14 18.98 -3.02
CA PRO A 121 -7.91 19.26 -2.29
C PRO A 121 -6.73 19.29 -3.26
N ASP A 122 -5.89 20.32 -3.18
CA ASP A 122 -4.70 20.43 -4.03
C ASP A 122 -3.79 19.21 -3.82
N THR A 123 -3.72 18.34 -4.83
CA THR A 123 -2.92 17.10 -4.80
C THR A 123 -1.50 17.30 -5.29
N THR A 124 -1.04 18.53 -5.52
CA THR A 124 0.33 18.81 -6.00
C THR A 124 1.37 18.95 -4.89
N THR A 125 0.96 19.12 -3.63
CA THR A 125 1.89 19.09 -2.48
C THR A 125 1.97 17.68 -1.88
N ASP A 126 3.04 16.96 -2.19
CA ASP A 126 3.41 15.75 -1.44
C ASP A 126 3.90 16.16 -0.03
N PRO A 127 3.22 15.74 1.06
CA PRO A 127 3.60 16.12 2.41
C PRO A 127 4.92 15.48 2.87
N VAL A 128 5.51 14.56 2.10
CA VAL A 128 6.75 13.85 2.46
C VAL A 128 7.99 14.43 1.76
N THR A 129 7.85 15.06 0.60
CA THR A 129 8.99 15.60 -0.18
C THR A 129 9.06 17.13 -0.22
N SER A 130 8.10 17.83 0.39
CA SER A 130 8.13 19.29 0.55
C SER A 130 9.09 19.69 1.67
N VAL A 131 10.40 19.65 1.38
CA VAL A 131 11.38 20.38 2.18
C VAL A 131 11.01 21.87 2.09
N PRO A 132 10.73 22.57 3.21
CA PRO A 132 10.55 24.01 3.18
C PRO A 132 11.81 24.62 2.58
N LYS A 133 11.66 25.37 1.50
CA LYS A 133 12.77 26.15 0.94
C LYS A 133 13.18 27.15 2.02
N GLU A 134 14.33 26.91 2.65
CA GLU A 134 14.94 27.88 3.56
C GLU A 134 14.99 29.21 2.82
N THR A 135 14.34 30.21 3.40
CA THR A 135 14.39 31.57 2.87
C THR A 135 15.79 32.06 3.18
N ASP A 136 16.66 32.07 2.16
CA ASP A 136 17.92 32.81 2.20
C ASP A 136 17.59 34.23 2.65
N THR A 137 17.94 34.53 3.89
CA THR A 137 17.88 35.90 4.40
C THR A 137 19.07 36.60 3.79
N ASP A 138 18.82 37.29 2.67
CA ASP A 138 19.76 38.22 2.06
C ASP A 138 20.30 39.14 3.15
N ASN A 139 21.57 38.94 3.50
CA ASN A 139 22.33 39.87 4.32
C ASN A 139 22.73 41.04 3.41
N ALA A 140 21.75 41.91 3.12
CA ALA A 140 21.99 43.17 2.43
C ALA A 140 22.51 44.20 3.43
N SER A 141 23.82 44.43 3.38
CA SER A 141 24.52 45.54 4.01
C SER A 141 24.04 46.90 3.48
N ALA A 142 23.73 47.84 4.38
CA ALA A 142 23.87 49.30 4.25
C ALA A 142 23.27 49.91 5.54
N THR A 143 23.89 50.80 6.31
CA THR A 143 24.95 51.79 6.08
C THR A 143 25.48 52.21 7.45
#